data_AF-A0A7L0R7M1-F1
#
_entry.id   AF-A0A7L0R7M1-F1
#
_cell.length_a   1.000
_cell.length_b   1.000
_cell.length_c   1.000
_cell.angle_alpha   90.00
_cell.angle_beta   90.00
_cell.angle_gamma   90.00
#
_symmetry.space_group_name_H-M   'P 1'
#
loop_
_entity.id
_entity.type
_entity.pdbx_description
1 polymer ?
#
loop_
_entity_poly.entity_id
_entity_poly.type
_entity_poly.pdbx_seq_one_letter_code
_entity_poly.pdbx_strand_id
1 'polypeptide(L)' 'TTGAAREYFTVNFTITNLPYTSDLEKPDSARFRATRRVMNMMLDRLLKDSSIGPAFHGCEATDFRYG' A
#
# COMPACT_ATOMS: atom_id res chain seq x y z
N THR A 1 26.64 15.24 10.29
CA THR A 1 25.75 14.97 9.15
C THR A 1 24.37 14.71 9.68
N THR A 2 23.48 15.70 9.63
CA THR A 2 22.09 15.58 10.07
C THR A 2 21.41 14.56 9.14
N GLY A 3 20.97 13.42 9.67
CA GLY A 3 20.26 12.43 8.87
C GLY A 3 19.03 13.08 8.23
N ALA A 4 18.87 12.92 6.92
CA ALA A 4 17.71 13.45 6.20
C ALA A 4 16.42 12.98 6.89
N ALA A 5 15.49 13.91 7.12
CA ALA A 5 14.19 13.57 7.68
C ALA A 5 13.45 12.64 6.72
N ARG A 6 12.75 11.64 7.28
CA ARG A 6 11.99 10.68 6.48
C ARG A 6 10.68 11.31 6.04
N GLU A 7 10.50 11.43 4.72
CA GLU A 7 9.28 11.97 4.14
C GLU A 7 8.24 10.87 3.88
N TYR A 8 6.97 11.22 4.06
CA TYR A 8 5.83 10.36 3.78
C TYR A 8 4.98 11.02 2.70
N PHE A 9 4.55 10.22 1.72
CA PHE A 9 3.64 10.65 0.67
C PHE A 9 2.56 9.59 0.46
N THR A 10 1.41 10.02 -0.03
CA THR A 10 0.28 9.15 -0.35
C THR A 10 0.15 9.01 -1.85
N VAL A 11 0.00 7.77 -2.32
CA VAL A 11 -0.30 7.47 -3.72
C VAL A 11 -1.66 6.79 -3.78
N ASN A 12 -2.52 7.30 -4.66
CA ASN A 12 -3.79 6.67 -4.98
C ASN A 12 -3.66 5.97 -6.33
N PHE A 13 -4.02 4.69 -6.39
CA PHE A 13 -4.05 3.91 -7.63
C PHE A 13 -5.26 2.97 -7.62
N THR A 14 -5.72 2.59 -8.81
CA THR A 14 -6.87 1.70 -8.96
C THR A 14 -6.38 0.27 -9.20
N ILE A 15 -6.95 -0.68 -8.45
CA ILE A 15 -6.70 -2.10 -8.62
C ILE A 15 -7.81 -2.67 -9.52
N THR A 16 -7.51 -2.89 -10.79
CA THR A 16 -8.51 -3.31 -11.78
C THR A 16 -8.91 -4.78 -11.66
N ASN A 17 -8.09 -5.61 -11.02
CA ASN A 17 -8.29 -7.05 -10.87
C ASN A 17 -8.82 -7.46 -9.47
N LEU A 18 -9.31 -6.51 -8.67
CA LEU A 18 -9.90 -6.77 -7.36
C LEU A 18 -11.34 -6.27 -7.31
N PRO A 19 -12.34 -7.17 -7.36
CA PRO A 19 -13.73 -6.79 -7.19
C PRO A 19 -13.97 -6.20 -5.80
N TYR A 20 -14.57 -5.01 -5.77
CA TYR A 20 -14.91 -4.32 -4.54
C TYR A 20 -16.11 -4.98 -3.84
N THR A 21 -16.05 -5.08 -2.52
CA THR A 21 -17.15 -5.62 -1.68
C THR A 21 -17.21 -4.84 -0.38
N SER A 22 -18.37 -4.80 0.27
CA SER A 22 -18.55 -4.10 1.56
C SER A 22 -17.63 -4.57 2.69
N ASP A 23 -17.02 -5.76 2.60
CA ASP A 23 -15.99 -6.17 3.54
C ASP A 23 -14.69 -5.36 3.39
N LEU A 24 -14.38 -4.85 2.19
CA LEU A 24 -13.25 -3.96 1.96
C LEU A 24 -13.47 -2.55 2.52
N GLU A 25 -14.69 -2.19 2.92
CA GLU A 25 -14.99 -0.94 3.65
C GLU A 25 -14.68 -1.06 5.14
N LYS A 26 -14.51 -2.28 5.65
CA LYS A 26 -14.39 -2.57 7.08
C LYS A 26 -12.96 -2.98 7.41
N PRO A 27 -12.15 -2.12 8.06
CA PRO A 27 -10.76 -2.42 8.39
C PRO A 27 -10.55 -3.72 9.17
N ASP A 28 -11.54 -4.11 9.99
CA ASP A 28 -11.48 -5.32 10.81
C ASP A 28 -11.90 -6.59 10.08
N SER A 29 -12.43 -6.49 8.86
CA SER A 29 -12.86 -7.67 8.10
C SER A 29 -11.66 -8.53 7.72
N ALA A 30 -11.89 -9.85 7.66
CA ALA A 30 -10.87 -10.80 7.21
C ALA A 30 -10.40 -10.46 5.78
N ARG A 31 -11.33 -10.02 4.91
CA ARG A 31 -11.03 -9.67 3.52
C ARG A 31 -10.17 -8.42 3.41
N PHE A 32 -10.48 -7.36 4.18
CA PHE A 32 -9.66 -6.16 4.23
C PHE A 32 -8.23 -6.50 4.68
N ARG A 33 -8.10 -7.19 5.82
CA ARG A 33 -6.79 -7.55 6.38
C ARG A 33 -5.96 -8.42 5.44
N ALA A 34 -6.59 -9.39 4.77
CA ALA A 34 -5.93 -10.23 3.78
C ALA A 34 -5.48 -9.41 2.56
N THR A 35 -6.36 -8.59 2.00
CA THR A 35 -6.07 -7.75 0.83
C THR A 35 -4.96 -6.75 1.14
N ARG A 36 -5.03 -6.06 2.29
CA ARG A 36 -4.00 -5.14 2.77
C ARG A 36 -2.63 -5.80 2.87
N ARG A 37 -2.57 -7.02 3.44
CA ARG A 37 -1.32 -7.77 3.56
C ARG A 37 -0.70 -8.11 2.21
N VAL A 38 -1.52 -8.55 1.25
CA VAL A 38 -1.06 -8.86 -0.11
C VAL A 38 -0.58 -7.60 -0.81
N MET A 39 -1.34 -6.50 -0.74
CA MET A 39 -0.97 -5.23 -1.36
C MET A 39 0.33 -4.66 -0.78
N ASN A 40 0.49 -4.67 0.55
CA ASN A 40 1.73 -4.23 1.19
C ASN A 40 2.94 -5.02 0.69
N MET A 41 2.83 -6.35 0.60
CA MET A 41 3.91 -7.20 0.10
C MET A 41 4.27 -6.87 -1.35
N MET A 42 3.27 -6.72 -2.22
CA MET A 42 3.47 -6.44 -3.64
C MET A 42 4.10 -5.05 -3.86
N LEU A 43 3.57 -4.03 -3.20
CA LEU A 43 4.07 -2.65 -3.31
C LEU A 43 5.48 -2.52 -2.72
N ASP A 44 5.74 -3.14 -1.57
CA ASP A 44 7.06 -3.09 -0.95
C ASP A 44 8.12 -3.70 -1.87
N ARG A 45 7.82 -4.85 -2.50
CA ARG A 45 8.71 -5.45 -3.50
C ARG A 45 8.88 -4.58 -4.74
N LEU A 46 7.78 -4.10 -5.31
CA LEU A 46 7.79 -3.27 -6.51
C LEU A 46 8.62 -1.99 -6.31
N LEU A 47 8.44 -1.31 -5.17
CA LEU A 47 9.10 -0.04 -4.88
C LEU A 47 10.57 -0.24 -4.54
N LYS A 48 10.94 -1.35 -3.87
CA LYS A 48 12.34 -1.74 -3.67
C LYS A 48 13.08 -2.01 -4.98
N ASP A 49 12.40 -2.58 -5.97
CA ASP A 49 12.96 -2.89 -7.29
C ASP A 49 12.89 -1.68 -8.26
N SER A 50 12.39 -0.52 -7.81
CA SER A 50 12.24 0.68 -8.62
C SER A 50 13.44 1.64 -8.50
N SER A 51 13.41 2.75 -9.26
CA SER A 51 14.42 3.81 -9.16
C SER A 51 14.48 4.48 -7.78
N ILE A 52 13.42 4.41 -6.97
CA ILE A 52 13.41 4.95 -5.61
C ILE A 52 13.86 3.93 -4.55
N GLY A 53 14.09 2.67 -4.93
CA GLY A 53 14.46 1.57 -4.04
C GLY A 53 15.55 1.90 -3.01
N PRO A 54 16.67 2.55 -3.41
CA PRO A 54 17.75 2.92 -2.47
C PRO A 54 17.32 3.88 -1.35
N ALA A 55 16.28 4.69 -1.56
CA ALA A 55 15.75 5.64 -0.58
C ALA A 55 14.41 5.19 0.03
N PHE A 56 13.83 4.10 -0.48
CA PHE A 56 12.54 3.60 -0.04
C PHE A 56 12.68 2.73 1.21
N HIS A 57 11.87 3.05 2.22
CA HIS A 57 11.93 2.36 3.50
C HIS A 57 10.69 1.53 3.83
N GLY A 58 9.65 1.56 2.99
CA GLY A 58 8.41 0.82 3.19
C GLY A 58 7.16 1.64 2.88
N CYS A 59 6.05 0.93 2.69
CA CYS A 59 4.73 1.50 2.43
C CYS A 59 3.66 0.70 3.17
N GLU A 60 2.48 1.29 3.30
CA GLU A 60 1.31 0.64 3.87
C GLU A 60 0.04 1.11 3.13
N ALA A 61 -0.77 0.15 2.68
CA ALA A 61 -2.11 0.43 2.20
C ALA A 61 -2.99 0.86 3.38
N THR A 62 -3.60 2.03 3.25
CA THR A 62 -4.37 2.68 4.32
C THR A 62 -5.88 2.52 4.15
N ASP A 63 -6.37 2.43 2.91
CA ASP A 63 -7.80 2.44 2.62
C ASP A 63 -8.11 1.69 1.31
N PHE A 64 -9.29 1.09 1.21
CA PHE A 64 -9.84 0.56 -0.04
C PHE A 64 -11.16 1.26 -0.32
N ARG A 65 -11.25 1.90 -1.48
CA ARG A 65 -12.42 2.68 -1.88
C ARG A 65 -13.00 2.13 -3.17
N TYR A 66 -14.32 2.29 -3.33
CA TYR A 66 -14.96 2.08 -4.61
C TYR A 66 -14.42 3.10 -5.62
N GLY A 67 -14.06 2.60 -6.81
CA GLY A 67 -13.43 3.37 -7.88
C GLY A 67 -14.40 3.76 -8.99
#